data_AF-A0A172YXU5-F1
#
_entry.id   AF-A0A172YXU5-F1
#
_cell.length_a   1.000
_cell.length_b   1.000
_cell.length_c   1.000
_cell.angle_alpha   90.00
_cell.angle_beta   90.00
_cell.angle_gamma   90.00
#
_symmetry.space_group_name_H-M   'P 1'
#
loop_
_entity.id
_entity.type
_entity.pdbx_description
1 polymer ?
#
loop_
_entity_poly.entity_id
_entity_poly.type
_entity_poly.pdbx_seq_one_letter_code
_entity_poly.pdbx_strand_id
1 'polypeptide(L)' 'MTASVHDIADQRPHLMVVASDGAHVIPHALVQSVIDGDQPSSILTEPVVKRIIEEWLQQVTK' A
#
# COMPACT_ATOMS: atom_id res chain seq x y z
N MET A 1 30.14 -37.63 -3.70
CA MET A 1 28.84 -36.93 -3.90
C MET A 1 29.09 -35.47 -3.62
N THR A 2 29.25 -34.65 -4.65
CA THR A 2 29.69 -33.24 -4.54
C THR A 2 28.49 -32.32 -4.77
N ALA A 3 28.06 -31.62 -3.73
CA ALA A 3 27.03 -30.59 -3.86
C ALA A 3 27.63 -29.34 -4.53
N SER A 4 27.08 -28.91 -5.66
CA SER A 4 27.50 -27.67 -6.31
C SER A 4 26.78 -26.49 -5.64
N VAL A 5 27.55 -25.68 -4.90
CA VAL A 5 27.08 -24.42 -4.33
C VAL A 5 26.98 -23.41 -5.47
N HIS A 6 25.76 -22.99 -5.79
CA HIS A 6 25.51 -21.94 -6.79
C HIS A 6 25.43 -20.59 -6.06
N ASP A 7 26.12 -19.59 -6.59
CA ASP A 7 26.05 -18.23 -6.06
C ASP A 7 24.67 -17.61 -6.38
N ILE A 8 23.98 -17.15 -5.35
CA ILE A 8 22.62 -16.60 -5.44
C ILE A 8 22.63 -15.23 -6.15
N ALA A 9 23.78 -14.58 -6.30
CA ALA A 9 23.91 -13.30 -6.97
C ALA A 9 23.42 -13.29 -8.43
N ASP A 10 23.52 -14.44 -9.13
CA ASP A 10 23.10 -14.60 -10.53
C ASP A 10 21.60 -14.94 -10.67
N GLN A 11 20.90 -15.21 -9.57
CA GLN A 11 19.48 -15.53 -9.54
C GLN A 11 18.71 -14.46 -8.78
N ARG A 12 18.75 -13.20 -9.25
CA ARG A 12 17.86 -12.16 -8.72
C ARG A 12 16.49 -12.31 -9.37
N PRO A 13 15.48 -12.95 -8.75
CA PRO A 13 14.12 -12.81 -9.23
C PRO A 13 13.78 -11.33 -9.17
N HIS A 14 13.38 -10.75 -10.30
CA HIS A 14 12.77 -9.42 -10.33
C HIS A 14 11.41 -9.54 -9.64
N LEU A 15 11.40 -9.47 -8.31
CA LEU A 15 10.19 -9.53 -7.51
C LEU A 15 9.48 -8.19 -7.65
N MET A 16 8.52 -8.12 -8.58
CA MET A 16 7.60 -6.99 -8.66
C MET A 16 6.52 -7.19 -7.59
N VAL A 17 6.68 -6.54 -6.44
CA VAL A 17 5.66 -6.51 -5.40
C VAL A 17 4.55 -5.59 -5.89
N VAL A 18 3.42 -6.18 -6.30
CA VAL A 18 2.19 -5.43 -6.53
C VAL A 18 1.57 -5.17 -5.16
N ALA A 19 1.66 -3.94 -4.67
CA ALA A 19 0.93 -3.50 -3.47
C ALA A 19 -0.56 -3.36 -3.82
N SER A 20 -1.23 -4.50 -4.03
CA SER A 20 -2.66 -4.53 -4.39
C SER A 20 -3.58 -4.38 -3.18
N ASP A 21 -3.05 -4.53 -1.96
CA ASP A 21 -3.80 -4.62 -0.70
C ASP A 21 -3.48 -3.48 0.29
N GLY A 22 -2.34 -2.79 0.13
CA GLY A 22 -1.97 -1.65 0.97
C GLY A 22 -2.99 -0.51 0.94
N ALA A 23 -3.72 -0.36 -0.18
CA ALA A 23 -4.76 0.66 -0.32
C ALA A 23 -5.89 0.53 0.73
N HIS A 24 -6.17 -0.68 1.24
CA HIS A 24 -7.27 -0.93 2.16
C HIS A 24 -6.98 -0.57 3.64
N VAL A 25 -5.70 -0.46 4.02
CA VAL A 25 -5.30 -0.15 5.41
C VAL A 25 -4.87 1.31 5.56
N ILE A 26 -4.43 1.93 4.46
CA ILE A 26 -4.03 3.34 4.39
C ILE A 26 -5.16 4.37 4.61
N PRO A 27 -6.48 4.15 4.32
CA PRO A 27 -7.45 5.25 4.28
C PRO A 27 -7.65 5.92 5.65
N HIS A 28 -7.87 5.11 6.69
CA HIS A 28 -8.08 5.63 8.03
C HIS A 28 -6.80 6.23 8.62
N ALA A 29 -5.67 5.53 8.47
CA ALA A 29 -4.38 6.01 8.97
C ALA A 29 -3.94 7.32 8.29
N LEU A 30 -4.20 7.47 7.00
CA LEU A 30 -3.93 8.67 6.23
C LEU A 30 -4.78 9.85 6.71
N VAL A 31 -6.09 9.65 6.86
CA VAL A 31 -7.01 10.69 7.37
C VAL A 31 -6.62 11.09 8.79
N GLN A 32 -6.30 10.12 9.65
CA GLN A 32 -5.87 10.38 11.02
C GLN A 32 -4.55 11.18 11.05
N SER A 33 -3.57 10.82 10.23
CA SER A 33 -2.29 11.54 10.13
C SER A 33 -2.45 12.98 9.65
N VAL A 34 -3.44 13.27 8.78
CA VAL A 34 -3.78 14.65 8.39
C VAL A 34 -4.46 15.41 9.53
N ILE A 35 -5.34 14.76 10.29
CA ILE A 35 -6.00 15.36 11.48
C ILE A 35 -4.97 15.69 12.57
N ASP A 36 -4.02 14.78 12.79
CA ASP A 36 -2.96 14.91 13.80
C ASP A 36 -1.89 15.95 13.38
N GLY A 37 -1.91 16.38 12.12
CA GLY A 37 -0.97 17.38 11.58
C GLY A 37 0.37 16.80 11.13
N ASP A 38 0.54 15.47 11.17
CA ASP A 38 1.73 14.77 10.69
C ASP A 38 1.86 14.83 9.16
N GLN A 39 0.74 14.96 8.46
CA GLN A 39 0.71 15.14 7.01
C GLN A 39 -0.10 16.38 6.58
N PRO A 40 0.33 17.06 5.51
CA PRO A 40 -0.41 18.21 5.00
C PRO A 40 -1.72 17.75 4.36
N SER A 41 -2.79 18.54 4.52
CA SER A 41 -4.09 18.26 3.90
C SER A 41 -4.05 18.23 2.37
N SER A 42 -3.02 18.82 1.75
CA SER A 42 -2.79 18.77 0.30
C SER A 42 -2.56 17.35 -0.24
N ILE A 43 -2.24 16.37 0.61
CA ILE A 43 -2.15 14.96 0.21
C ILE A 43 -3.52 14.36 -0.13
N LEU A 44 -4.60 14.91 0.44
CA LEU A 44 -5.99 14.51 0.19
C LEU A 44 -6.49 15.13 -1.13
N THR A 45 -5.82 14.79 -2.22
CA THR A 45 -6.26 15.15 -3.57
C THR A 45 -7.59 14.47 -3.92
N GLU A 46 -8.32 14.99 -4.91
CA GLU A 46 -9.58 14.42 -5.38
C GLU A 46 -9.54 12.87 -5.60
N PRO A 47 -8.56 12.28 -6.30
CA PRO A 47 -8.53 10.82 -6.47
C PRO A 47 -8.33 10.07 -5.14
N VAL A 48 -7.59 10.66 -4.19
CA VAL A 48 -7.39 10.08 -2.86
C VAL A 48 -8.68 10.10 -2.06
N VAL A 49 -9.38 11.25 -2.03
CA VAL A 49 -10.67 11.39 -1.34
C VAL A 49 -11.72 10.46 -1.94
N LYS A 50 -11.80 10.39 -3.27
CA LYS A 50 -12.73 9.49 -3.97
C LYS A 50 -12.49 8.03 -3.56
N ARG A 51 -11.22 7.61 -3.51
CA ARG A 51 -10.87 6.24 -3.11
C ARG A 51 -11.26 5.93 -1.67
N ILE A 52 -11.03 6.87 -0.73
CA ILE A 52 -11.46 6.73 0.67
C ILE A 52 -12.97 6.51 0.76
N ILE A 53 -13.76 7.32 0.04
CA ILE A 53 -15.23 7.22 0.03
C ILE A 53 -15.69 5.88 -0.55
N GLU A 54 -15.12 5.45 -1.67
CA GLU A 54 -15.47 4.17 -2.31
C GLU A 54 -15.20 2.98 -1.37
N GLU A 55 -14.06 2.98 -0.69
CA GLU A 55 -13.70 1.90 0.24
C GLU A 55 -14.60 1.90 1.49
N TRP A 56 -14.94 3.07 2.04
CA TRP A 56 -15.91 3.15 3.15
C TRP A 56 -17.31 2.67 2.74
N LEU A 57 -17.79 3.04 1.56
CA LEU A 57 -19.08 2.56 1.05
C LEU A 57 -19.09 1.04 0.88
N GLN A 58 -18.00 0.45 0.39
CA GLN A 58 -17.86 -1.01 0.31
C GLN A 58 -17.86 -1.69 1.68
N GLN A 59 -17.28 -1.06 2.72
CA GLN A 59 -17.27 -1.62 4.07
C GLN A 59 -18.64 -1.55 4.76
N VAL A 60 -19.42 -0.48 4.54
CA VAL A 60 -20.76 -0.30 5.13
C VAL A 60 -21.81 -1.19 4.46
N THR A 61 -21.58 -1.61 3.22
CA THR A 61 -22.54 -2.41 2.42
C THR A 61 -22.36 -3.94 2.62
N LYS A 62 -21.56 -4.37 3.60
CA LYS A 62 -21.37 -5.79 3.95
C LYS A 62 -22.42 -6.32 4.92
#